data_AF-A0A0H2SLS6-F1
#
_entry.id   AF-A0A0H2SLS6-F1
#
_cell.length_a   1.000
_cell.length_b   1.000
_cell.length_c   1.000
_cell.angle_alpha   90.00
_cell.angle_beta   90.00
_cell.angle_gamma   90.00
#
_symmetry.space_group_name_H-M   'P 1'
#
loop_
_entity.id
_entity.type
_entity.pdbx_description
1 polymer ?
#
loop_
_entity_poly.entity_id
_entity_poly.type
_entity_poly.pdbx_seq_one_letter_code
_entity_poly.pdbx_strand_id
1 'polypeptide(L)'
;MDRRKFRRISIFFLVIILINFLKIILVTDNYLYILNLSFYPHFELINNNNLYSEISTYKKIPFKGNGVLKFNSPGKKIIINISKKIISESDNLFLVYDNTFKQMYLSNLTIFTQLNIPAETFKIIDLFFKNNYISLPKQLYIISTEYMQSFFTPPNYIFLRKNDLFNGVIVHELSHYTFGYLIKKKNEEDTWPEILCESIRLKYLYLDNQKLYNNLLNKKEKNKKDIYSLVLKYPLIINKFHFFITDFINTYKNKTLSDKYFNNFYKEFERRENN
;
A
#
# COMPACT_ATOMS: atom_id res chain seq x y z
N MET A 1 -45.33 29.09 -3.55
CA MET A 1 -44.10 29.15 -4.38
C MET A 1 -44.40 28.56 -5.76
N ASP A 2 -44.11 29.27 -6.85
CA ASP A 2 -44.39 28.79 -8.22
C ASP A 2 -43.63 27.49 -8.52
N ARG A 3 -44.35 26.42 -8.88
CA ARG A 3 -43.78 25.09 -9.16
C ARG A 3 -42.71 25.14 -10.26
N ARG A 4 -42.82 26.06 -11.23
CA ARG A 4 -41.81 26.23 -12.28
C ARG A 4 -40.52 26.84 -11.74
N LYS A 5 -40.63 27.85 -10.87
CA LYS A 5 -39.47 28.44 -10.18
C LYS A 5 -38.76 27.42 -9.30
N PHE A 6 -39.53 26.63 -8.53
CA PHE A 6 -38.97 25.56 -7.71
C PHE A 6 -38.21 24.52 -8.55
N ARG A 7 -38.80 24.01 -9.63
CA ARG A 7 -38.14 23.07 -10.55
C ARG A 7 -36.83 23.61 -11.12
N ARG A 8 -36.80 24.87 -11.55
CA ARG A 8 -35.59 25.51 -12.09
C ARG A 8 -34.49 25.60 -11.04
N ILE A 9 -34.85 25.97 -9.81
CA ILE A 9 -33.93 26.03 -8.67
C ILE A 9 -33.40 24.62 -8.34
N SER A 10 -34.25 23.59 -8.32
CA SER A 10 -33.83 22.21 -8.07
C SER A 10 -32.89 21.68 -9.16
N ILE A 11 -33.16 21.94 -10.44
CA ILE A 11 -32.28 21.55 -11.55
C ILE A 11 -30.93 22.28 -11.45
N PHE A 12 -30.95 23.57 -11.12
CA PHE A 12 -29.72 24.35 -10.92
C PHE A 12 -28.86 23.77 -9.80
N PHE A 13 -29.46 23.45 -8.64
CA PHE A 13 -28.75 22.78 -7.55
C PHE A 13 -28.27 21.38 -7.94
N LEU A 14 -29.04 20.62 -8.72
CA LEU A 14 -28.62 19.31 -9.21
C LEU A 14 -27.39 19.41 -10.12
N VAL A 15 -27.34 20.39 -11.03
CA VAL A 15 -26.18 20.63 -11.90
C VAL A 15 -24.96 21.02 -11.07
N ILE A 16 -25.11 21.92 -10.09
CA ILE A 16 -24.03 22.28 -9.16
C ILE A 16 -23.52 21.05 -8.41
N ILE A 17 -24.42 20.22 -7.89
CA ILE A 17 -24.08 18.98 -7.21
C ILE A 17 -23.28 18.08 -8.15
N LEU A 18 -23.77 17.81 -9.35
CA LEU A 18 -23.09 16.93 -10.32
C LEU A 18 -21.69 17.44 -10.72
N ILE A 19 -21.55 18.76 -10.91
CA ILE A 19 -20.26 19.39 -11.24
C ILE A 19 -19.27 19.28 -10.07
N ASN A 20 -19.74 19.47 -8.84
CA ASN A 20 -18.91 19.38 -7.63
C ASN A 20 -18.31 17.97 -7.43
N PHE A 21 -18.91 16.93 -8.01
CA PHE A 21 -18.38 15.57 -7.96
C PHE A 21 -17.52 15.19 -9.18
N LEU A 22 -17.26 16.10 -10.13
CA LEU A 22 -16.50 15.78 -11.34
C LEU A 22 -15.03 16.19 -11.23
N LYS A 23 -14.13 15.24 -11.45
CA LYS A 23 -12.69 15.49 -11.61
C LYS A 23 -12.23 14.91 -12.94
N ILE A 24 -11.45 15.65 -13.69
CA ILE A 24 -10.84 15.17 -14.94
C ILE A 24 -9.34 15.16 -14.76
N ILE A 25 -8.72 14.03 -15.08
CA ILE A 25 -7.28 13.85 -15.04
C ILE A 25 -6.86 13.48 -16.45
N LEU A 26 -6.07 14.35 -17.07
CA LEU A 26 -5.50 14.10 -18.37
C LEU A 26 -3.99 13.84 -18.22
N VAL A 27 -3.57 12.65 -18.64
CA VAL A 27 -2.16 12.23 -18.61
C VAL A 27 -1.58 12.24 -20.02
N THR A 28 -0.44 12.92 -20.14
CA THR A 28 0.41 12.94 -21.33
C THR A 28 1.81 12.46 -20.95
N ASP A 29 2.72 12.33 -21.93
CA ASP A 29 4.08 11.87 -21.66
C ASP A 29 4.84 12.78 -20.68
N ASN A 30 4.60 14.09 -20.76
CA ASN A 30 5.38 15.13 -20.07
C ASN A 30 4.58 15.92 -19.02
N TYR A 31 3.25 15.83 -19.03
CA TYR A 31 2.39 16.65 -18.18
C TYR A 31 1.21 15.87 -17.64
N LEU A 32 0.85 16.22 -16.41
CA LEU A 32 -0.40 15.87 -15.76
C LEU A 32 -1.28 17.12 -15.73
N TYR A 33 -2.50 17.01 -16.25
CA TYR A 33 -3.51 18.05 -16.18
C TYR A 33 -4.61 17.59 -15.23
N ILE A 34 -4.88 18.40 -14.22
CA ILE A 34 -5.90 18.16 -13.22
C ILE A 34 -6.97 19.24 -13.37
N LEU A 35 -8.22 18.83 -13.54
CA LEU A 35 -9.39 19.68 -13.43
C LEU A 35 -10.27 19.14 -12.30
N ASN A 36 -10.32 19.84 -11.17
CA ASN A 36 -11.11 19.47 -9.99
C ASN A 36 -12.22 20.51 -9.80
N LEU A 37 -13.45 20.18 -10.22
CA LEU A 37 -14.58 21.11 -10.15
C LEU A 37 -15.28 21.11 -8.78
N SER A 38 -14.69 20.46 -7.77
CA SER A 38 -15.26 20.46 -6.43
C SER A 38 -15.19 21.84 -5.76
N PHE A 39 -16.11 22.11 -4.82
CA PHE A 39 -16.15 23.36 -4.04
C PHE A 39 -14.86 23.63 -3.27
N TYR A 40 -14.16 22.55 -2.89
CA TYR A 40 -12.86 22.63 -2.26
C TYR A 40 -11.88 21.77 -3.06
N PRO A 41 -11.31 22.32 -4.15
CA PRO A 41 -10.57 21.55 -5.14
C PRO A 41 -9.13 21.28 -4.69
N HIS A 42 -9.00 20.59 -3.55
CA HIS A 42 -7.72 20.24 -2.95
C HIS A 42 -7.23 18.89 -3.46
N PHE A 43 -5.96 18.86 -3.87
CA PHE A 43 -5.27 17.66 -4.28
C PHE A 43 -3.83 17.65 -3.75
N GLU A 44 -3.31 16.43 -3.59
CA GLU A 44 -1.91 16.16 -3.25
C GLU A 44 -1.30 15.31 -4.36
N LEU A 45 -0.20 15.75 -4.96
CA LEU A 45 0.57 14.98 -5.92
C LEU A 45 1.99 14.81 -5.39
N ILE A 46 2.49 13.58 -5.42
CA ILE A 46 3.89 13.27 -5.21
C ILE A 46 4.48 12.74 -6.53
N ASN A 47 5.56 13.37 -7.03
CA ASN A 47 6.28 12.96 -8.24
C ASN A 47 7.78 13.21 -8.05
N ASN A 48 8.62 12.17 -8.18
CA ASN A 48 10.10 12.24 -8.09
C ASN A 48 10.60 13.23 -7.01
N ASN A 49 10.11 13.06 -5.78
CA ASN A 49 10.42 13.86 -4.58
C ASN A 49 9.79 15.26 -4.48
N ASN A 50 9.03 15.71 -5.47
CA ASN A 50 8.22 16.92 -5.35
C ASN A 50 6.85 16.59 -4.76
N LEU A 51 6.49 17.28 -3.68
CA LEU A 51 5.14 17.29 -3.13
C LEU A 51 4.44 18.57 -3.59
N TYR A 52 3.34 18.41 -4.30
CA TYR A 52 2.39 19.47 -4.60
C TYR A 52 1.16 19.26 -3.73
N SER A 53 0.86 20.18 -2.83
CA SER A 53 -0.40 20.21 -2.08
C SER A 53 -1.05 21.56 -2.31
N GLU A 54 -2.11 21.59 -3.11
CA GLU A 54 -2.68 22.83 -3.61
C GLU A 54 -4.21 22.77 -3.68
N ILE A 55 -4.84 23.92 -3.47
CA ILE A 55 -6.26 24.15 -3.73
C ILE A 55 -6.34 24.81 -5.09
N SER A 56 -6.71 24.06 -6.13
CA SER A 56 -6.88 24.61 -7.47
C SER A 56 -7.89 23.83 -8.28
N THR A 57 -8.80 24.56 -8.93
CA THR A 57 -9.73 23.99 -9.90
C THR A 57 -9.01 23.43 -11.13
N TYR A 58 -7.92 24.06 -11.56
CA TYR A 58 -7.13 23.60 -12.70
C TYR A 58 -5.63 23.70 -12.42
N LYS A 59 -4.88 22.64 -12.75
CA LYS A 59 -3.42 22.65 -12.67
C LYS A 59 -2.82 21.87 -13.82
N LYS A 60 -1.79 22.45 -14.43
CA LYS A 60 -0.83 21.76 -15.29
C LYS A 60 0.45 21.52 -14.50
N ILE A 61 0.87 20.26 -14.40
CA ILE A 61 2.05 19.87 -13.63
C ILE A 61 3.02 19.14 -14.57
N PRO A 62 4.30 19.56 -14.66
CA PRO A 62 5.34 18.76 -15.31
C PRO A 62 5.41 17.39 -14.64
N PHE A 63 5.26 16.33 -15.43
CA PHE A 63 5.19 14.97 -14.94
C PHE A 63 6.26 14.12 -15.63
N LYS A 64 7.22 13.61 -14.84
CA LYS A 64 8.27 12.70 -15.30
C LYS A 64 8.27 11.47 -14.39
N GLY A 65 8.45 10.27 -14.91
CA GLY A 65 8.52 9.05 -14.10
C GLY A 65 7.20 8.65 -13.42
N ASN A 66 7.29 8.18 -12.18
CA ASN A 66 6.17 7.65 -11.39
C ASN A 66 5.64 8.72 -10.42
N GLY A 67 4.35 8.67 -10.10
CA GLY A 67 3.73 9.56 -9.14
C GLY A 67 2.41 9.07 -8.56
N VAL A 68 2.03 9.67 -7.42
CA VAL A 68 0.83 9.36 -6.66
C VAL A 68 0.01 10.64 -6.51
N LEU A 69 -1.23 10.63 -6.99
CA LEU A 69 -2.17 11.76 -6.89
C LEU A 69 -3.33 11.37 -5.98
N LYS A 70 -3.64 12.20 -4.99
CA LYS A 70 -4.76 12.05 -4.08
C LYS A 70 -5.68 13.26 -4.19
N PHE A 71 -6.98 13.03 -4.32
CA PHE A 71 -7.99 14.07 -4.17
C PHE A 71 -8.58 14.00 -2.78
N ASN A 72 -8.65 15.14 -2.09
CA ASN A 72 -9.19 15.20 -0.74
C ASN A 72 -10.69 15.51 -0.70
N SER A 73 -11.29 15.88 -1.83
CA SER A 73 -12.74 15.95 -1.99
C SER A 73 -13.32 14.64 -2.52
N PRO A 74 -14.58 14.29 -2.22
CA PRO A 74 -15.30 13.16 -2.85
C PRO A 74 -15.67 13.49 -4.30
N GLY A 75 -15.86 12.49 -5.16
CA GLY A 75 -16.21 12.71 -6.57
C GLY A 75 -15.82 11.58 -7.51
N LYS A 76 -16.55 11.46 -8.60
CA LYS A 76 -16.22 10.59 -9.73
C LYS A 76 -15.11 11.24 -10.53
N LYS A 77 -14.09 10.45 -10.85
CA LYS A 77 -12.99 10.91 -11.67
C LYS A 77 -13.10 10.34 -13.07
N ILE A 78 -12.75 11.15 -14.05
CA ILE A 78 -12.66 10.78 -15.44
C ILE A 78 -11.19 10.87 -15.81
N ILE A 79 -10.65 9.74 -16.23
CA ILE A 79 -9.27 9.64 -16.66
C ILE A 79 -9.26 9.67 -18.18
N ILE A 80 -8.48 10.60 -18.73
CA ILE A 80 -8.15 10.64 -20.14
C ILE A 80 -6.66 10.35 -20.24
N ASN A 81 -6.33 9.16 -20.72
CA ASN A 81 -4.94 8.79 -20.94
C ASN A 81 -4.62 8.85 -22.42
N ILE A 82 -3.87 9.87 -22.83
CA ILE A 82 -3.44 10.04 -24.22
C ILE A 82 -2.06 9.37 -24.45
N SER A 83 -1.41 8.92 -23.37
CA SER A 83 -0.12 8.22 -23.38
C SER A 83 -0.27 6.73 -23.05
N LYS A 84 0.82 5.95 -23.11
CA LYS A 84 0.81 4.52 -22.72
C LYS A 84 0.81 4.27 -21.18
N LYS A 85 0.55 5.28 -20.34
CA LYS A 85 0.77 5.22 -18.88
C LYS A 85 -0.53 4.94 -18.11
N ILE A 86 -0.70 3.72 -17.61
CA ILE A 86 -1.95 3.29 -16.98
C ILE A 86 -2.16 3.99 -15.64
N ILE A 87 -3.40 4.42 -15.39
CA ILE A 87 -3.85 4.95 -14.11
C ILE A 87 -4.67 3.87 -13.40
N SER A 88 -4.23 3.46 -12.21
CA SER A 88 -5.05 2.67 -11.29
C SER A 88 -5.89 3.60 -10.44
N GLU A 89 -7.18 3.30 -10.28
CA GLU A 89 -8.12 4.10 -9.49
C GLU A 89 -8.51 3.38 -8.20
N SER A 90 -8.35 4.08 -7.08
CA SER A 90 -9.29 3.96 -5.95
C SER A 90 -10.06 5.27 -5.82
N ASP A 91 -11.15 5.28 -5.04
CA ASP A 91 -12.10 6.40 -4.98
C ASP A 91 -11.45 7.77 -4.80
N ASN A 92 -10.29 7.87 -4.15
CA ASN A 92 -9.54 9.12 -3.98
C ASN A 92 -8.04 9.08 -4.37
N LEU A 93 -7.44 7.92 -4.64
CA LEU A 93 -6.02 7.79 -4.99
C LEU A 93 -5.81 7.36 -6.45
N PHE A 94 -4.79 7.92 -7.08
CA PHE A 94 -4.36 7.63 -8.44
C PHE A 94 -2.88 7.37 -8.49
N LEU A 95 -2.52 6.31 -9.18
CA LEU A 95 -1.13 5.97 -9.46
C LEU A 95 -0.88 6.23 -10.94
N VAL A 96 0.15 7.02 -11.25
CA VAL A 96 0.64 7.21 -12.62
C VAL A 96 2.06 6.70 -12.66
N TYR A 97 2.37 5.78 -13.56
CA TYR A 97 3.69 5.15 -13.64
C TYR A 97 4.17 4.96 -15.07
N ASP A 98 5.50 4.81 -15.21
CA ASP A 98 6.12 4.41 -16.46
C ASP A 98 5.80 2.94 -16.79
N ASN A 99 5.47 2.65 -18.05
CA ASN A 99 5.05 1.31 -18.49
C ASN A 99 6.23 0.43 -18.92
N THR A 100 7.46 0.77 -18.53
CA THR A 100 8.65 -0.04 -18.75
C THR A 100 8.72 -1.21 -17.75
N PHE A 101 7.70 -2.05 -17.72
CA PHE A 101 7.70 -3.25 -16.89
C PHE A 101 8.35 -4.42 -17.59
N LYS A 102 9.18 -5.14 -16.84
CA LYS A 102 9.53 -6.53 -17.14
C LYS A 102 8.47 -7.43 -16.53
N GLN A 103 8.05 -8.43 -17.29
CA GLN A 103 7.09 -9.41 -16.82
C GLN A 103 7.80 -10.70 -16.41
N MET A 104 7.38 -11.26 -15.29
CA MET A 104 7.83 -12.56 -14.79
C MET A 104 6.62 -13.39 -14.37
N TYR A 105 6.69 -14.70 -14.59
CA TYR A 105 5.65 -15.64 -14.22
C TYR A 105 6.18 -16.64 -13.21
N LEU A 106 5.50 -16.77 -12.08
CA LEU A 106 5.85 -17.69 -11.00
C LEU A 106 4.62 -18.48 -10.59
N SER A 107 4.46 -19.69 -11.12
CA SER A 107 3.30 -20.56 -10.86
C SER A 107 1.96 -19.83 -11.03
N ASN A 108 1.37 -19.32 -9.95
CA ASN A 108 0.10 -18.60 -9.91
C ASN A 108 0.21 -17.07 -9.74
N LEU A 109 1.42 -16.52 -9.81
CA LEU A 109 1.74 -15.11 -9.63
C LEU A 109 2.32 -14.53 -10.93
N THR A 110 1.74 -13.44 -11.41
CA THR A 110 2.31 -12.62 -12.48
C THR A 110 2.91 -11.35 -11.89
N ILE A 111 4.19 -11.11 -12.11
CA ILE A 111 4.89 -9.93 -11.59
C ILE A 111 5.25 -9.00 -12.74
N PHE A 112 4.86 -7.74 -12.61
CA PHE A 112 5.29 -6.64 -13.45
C PHE A 112 6.27 -5.79 -12.63
N THR A 113 7.54 -5.71 -13.02
CA THR A 113 8.54 -4.93 -12.25
C THR A 113 9.32 -3.95 -13.12
N GLN A 114 9.53 -2.73 -12.61
CA GLN A 114 10.46 -1.74 -13.19
C GLN A 114 11.90 -1.94 -12.72
N LEU A 115 12.13 -2.85 -11.76
CA LEU A 115 13.43 -3.11 -11.16
C LEU A 115 14.06 -4.37 -11.77
N ASN A 116 15.39 -4.40 -11.84
CA ASN A 116 16.13 -5.60 -12.23
C ASN A 116 16.27 -6.53 -11.03
N ILE A 117 15.19 -7.24 -10.70
CA ILE A 117 15.17 -8.22 -9.61
C ILE A 117 15.35 -9.62 -10.22
N PRO A 118 16.32 -10.43 -9.76
CA PRO A 118 16.49 -11.80 -10.22
C PRO A 118 15.23 -12.63 -9.97
N ALA A 119 14.83 -13.46 -10.93
CA ALA A 119 13.66 -14.35 -10.79
C ALA A 119 13.80 -15.29 -9.58
N GLU A 120 15.03 -15.71 -9.27
CA GLU A 120 15.32 -16.59 -8.13
C GLU A 120 14.97 -15.93 -6.79
N THR A 121 15.24 -14.63 -6.63
CA THR A 121 14.85 -13.87 -5.44
C THR A 121 13.34 -13.94 -5.22
N PHE A 122 12.54 -13.78 -6.27
CA PHE A 122 11.08 -13.89 -6.14
C PHE A 122 10.60 -15.31 -5.90
N LYS A 123 11.26 -16.34 -6.45
CA LYS A 123 10.91 -17.74 -6.12
C LYS A 123 11.12 -18.03 -4.64
N ILE A 124 12.22 -17.57 -4.05
CA ILE A 124 12.51 -17.75 -2.62
C ILE A 124 11.43 -17.04 -1.78
N ILE A 125 11.08 -15.80 -2.15
CA ILE A 125 10.00 -15.06 -1.49
C ILE A 125 8.65 -15.79 -1.63
N ASP A 126 8.25 -16.18 -2.84
CA ASP A 126 6.98 -16.89 -3.09
C ASP A 126 6.90 -18.20 -2.30
N LEU A 127 7.98 -18.98 -2.27
CA LEU A 127 8.06 -20.21 -1.49
C LEU A 127 7.94 -19.94 0.02
N PHE A 128 8.63 -18.92 0.53
CA PHE A 128 8.54 -18.53 1.93
C PHE A 128 7.10 -18.14 2.31
N PHE A 129 6.40 -17.37 1.48
CA PHE A 129 5.01 -16.98 1.74
C PHE A 129 4.07 -18.20 1.72
N LYS A 130 4.21 -19.06 0.70
CA LYS A 130 3.42 -20.30 0.56
C LYS A 130 3.57 -21.23 1.77
N ASN A 131 4.81 -21.47 2.21
CA ASN A 131 5.10 -22.34 3.34
C ASN A 131 4.52 -21.84 4.67
N ASN A 132 4.16 -20.55 4.75
CA ASN A 132 3.59 -19.93 5.94
C ASN A 132 2.13 -19.50 5.74
N TYR A 133 1.47 -19.98 4.68
CA TYR A 133 0.06 -19.66 4.36
C TYR A 133 -0.24 -18.17 4.21
N ILE A 134 0.78 -17.35 3.95
CA ILE A 134 0.63 -15.92 3.71
C ILE A 134 0.24 -15.72 2.25
N SER A 135 -0.86 -15.00 2.02
CA SER A 135 -1.37 -14.78 0.68
C SER A 135 -0.56 -13.68 -0.03
N LEU A 136 -0.44 -13.82 -1.35
CA LEU A 136 0.08 -12.83 -2.27
C LEU A 136 -0.98 -12.49 -3.33
N PRO A 137 -0.98 -11.27 -3.92
CA PRO A 137 -1.89 -10.94 -5.00
C PRO A 137 -1.55 -11.76 -6.26
N LYS A 138 -2.54 -12.19 -7.05
CA LYS A 138 -2.30 -12.96 -8.30
C LYS A 138 -1.49 -12.18 -9.35
N GLN A 139 -1.66 -10.87 -9.39
CA GLN A 139 -0.90 -9.95 -10.23
C GLN A 139 -0.25 -8.93 -9.31
N LEU A 140 1.05 -8.71 -9.42
CA LEU A 140 1.81 -7.79 -8.58
C LEU A 140 2.55 -6.77 -9.44
N TYR A 141 2.44 -5.48 -9.09
CA TYR A 141 3.15 -4.39 -9.75
C TYR A 141 4.21 -3.84 -8.81
N ILE A 142 5.48 -3.87 -9.23
CA ILE A 142 6.62 -3.39 -8.46
C ILE A 142 7.22 -2.21 -9.19
N ILE A 143 7.02 -1.04 -8.61
CA ILE A 143 7.34 0.26 -9.17
C ILE A 143 8.58 0.77 -8.46
N SER A 144 9.59 1.19 -9.22
CA SER A 144 10.76 1.84 -8.64
C SER A 144 10.35 3.19 -8.08
N THR A 145 10.76 3.49 -6.85
CA THR A 145 10.48 4.81 -6.25
C THR A 145 11.72 5.51 -5.70
N GLU A 146 11.67 6.84 -5.70
CA GLU A 146 12.63 7.74 -5.06
C GLU A 146 12.16 8.25 -3.69
N TYR A 147 10.94 7.89 -3.25
CA TYR A 147 10.41 8.29 -1.95
C TYR A 147 11.33 7.91 -0.78
N MET A 148 11.13 8.54 0.37
CA MET A 148 11.92 8.28 1.57
C MET A 148 11.77 6.86 2.11
N GLN A 149 10.69 6.15 1.75
CA GLN A 149 10.46 4.76 2.14
C GLN A 149 9.75 3.99 1.03
N SER A 150 9.94 2.68 1.04
CA SER A 150 9.10 1.78 0.25
C SER A 150 7.73 1.63 0.91
N PHE A 151 6.70 1.30 0.13
CA PHE A 151 5.36 1.05 0.66
C PHE A 151 4.51 0.20 -0.27
N PHE A 152 3.58 -0.54 0.34
CA PHE A 152 2.48 -1.22 -0.34
C PHE A 152 1.29 -0.30 -0.57
N THR A 153 0.65 -0.41 -1.73
CA THR A 153 -0.64 0.21 -2.03
C THR A 153 -1.60 -0.86 -2.52
N PRO A 154 -2.69 -1.12 -1.79
CA PRO A 154 -3.69 -2.09 -2.22
C PRO A 154 -4.27 -1.76 -3.61
N PRO A 155 -4.72 -2.78 -4.37
CA PRO A 155 -4.73 -4.18 -3.99
C PRO A 155 -3.41 -4.92 -4.25
N ASN A 156 -2.49 -4.36 -5.04
CA ASN A 156 -1.37 -5.13 -5.57
C ASN A 156 -0.17 -4.31 -6.09
N TYR A 157 0.03 -3.09 -5.60
CA TYR A 157 1.17 -2.25 -5.98
C TYR A 157 2.20 -2.18 -4.84
N ILE A 158 3.47 -2.27 -5.19
CA ILE A 158 4.59 -1.98 -4.29
C ILE A 158 5.43 -0.90 -4.91
N PHE A 159 5.66 0.18 -4.17
CA PHE A 159 6.66 1.19 -4.48
C PHE A 159 7.93 0.80 -3.72
N LEU A 160 8.95 0.33 -4.44
CA LEU A 160 10.17 -0.20 -3.85
C LEU A 160 11.37 0.68 -4.19
N ARG A 161 12.13 1.08 -3.18
CA ARG A 161 13.43 1.74 -3.38
C ARG A 161 14.46 0.70 -3.80
N LYS A 162 15.37 1.07 -4.71
CA LYS A 162 16.45 0.17 -5.15
C LYS A 162 17.28 -0.40 -3.99
N ASN A 163 17.54 0.43 -2.97
CA ASN A 163 18.33 0.05 -1.80
C ASN A 163 17.57 -0.87 -0.82
N ASP A 164 16.24 -0.96 -0.94
CA ASP A 164 15.38 -1.78 -0.09
C ASP A 164 15.20 -3.21 -0.63
N LEU A 165 15.73 -3.50 -1.82
CA LEU A 165 15.63 -4.85 -2.40
C LEU A 165 16.34 -5.90 -1.55
N PHE A 166 17.50 -5.56 -0.99
CA PHE A 166 18.40 -6.51 -0.32
C PHE A 166 18.23 -6.54 1.20
N ASN A 167 17.35 -5.72 1.77
CA ASN A 167 17.18 -5.62 3.22
C ASN A 167 15.89 -6.28 3.74
N GLY A 168 15.22 -7.09 2.90
CA GLY A 168 13.96 -7.76 3.23
C GLY A 168 12.73 -6.86 3.26
N VAL A 169 12.84 -5.57 2.93
CA VAL A 169 11.67 -4.65 2.90
C VAL A 169 10.62 -5.12 1.89
N ILE A 170 11.02 -5.70 0.75
CA ILE A 170 10.04 -6.27 -0.19
C ILE A 170 9.13 -7.33 0.46
N VAL A 171 9.66 -8.12 1.40
CA VAL A 171 8.89 -9.12 2.16
C VAL A 171 7.94 -8.43 3.15
N HIS A 172 8.40 -7.36 3.82
CA HIS A 172 7.52 -6.52 4.65
C HIS A 172 6.35 -5.97 3.84
N GLU A 173 6.64 -5.30 2.72
CA GLU A 173 5.60 -4.68 1.90
C GLU A 173 4.63 -5.69 1.29
N LEU A 174 5.12 -6.85 0.83
CA LEU A 174 4.26 -7.93 0.34
C LEU A 174 3.33 -8.47 1.43
N SER A 175 3.78 -8.49 2.68
CA SER A 175 3.00 -8.99 3.81
C SER A 175 1.74 -8.16 4.05
N HIS A 176 1.75 -6.86 3.68
CA HIS A 176 0.58 -5.99 3.82
C HIS A 176 -0.63 -6.43 2.97
N TYR A 177 -0.40 -7.21 1.91
CA TYR A 177 -1.51 -7.82 1.17
C TYR A 177 -2.37 -8.70 2.08
N THR A 178 -1.75 -9.51 2.93
CA THR A 178 -2.47 -10.31 3.92
C THR A 178 -2.85 -9.47 5.14
N PHE A 179 -1.88 -8.75 5.71
CA PHE A 179 -2.01 -7.99 6.96
C PHE A 179 -2.16 -6.50 6.67
N GLY A 180 -3.39 -6.05 6.49
CA GLY A 180 -3.72 -4.66 6.14
C GLY A 180 -4.79 -4.59 5.05
N TYR A 181 -4.69 -5.45 4.04
CA TYR A 181 -5.68 -5.51 2.95
C TYR A 181 -6.72 -6.64 3.09
N LEU A 182 -6.29 -7.91 3.18
CA LEU A 182 -7.22 -9.02 3.40
C LEU A 182 -7.74 -9.05 4.84
N ILE A 183 -6.85 -8.89 5.82
CA ILE A 183 -7.19 -8.66 7.23
C ILE A 183 -7.06 -7.16 7.46
N LYS A 184 -8.18 -6.45 7.58
CA LYS A 184 -8.20 -4.99 7.55
C LYS A 184 -7.97 -4.39 8.93
N LYS A 185 -7.26 -3.26 8.99
CA LYS A 185 -7.25 -2.43 10.21
C LYS A 185 -8.65 -1.89 10.48
N LYS A 186 -9.01 -1.80 11.76
CA LYS A 186 -10.25 -1.13 12.18
C LYS A 186 -10.08 0.39 12.20
N ASN A 187 -8.93 0.85 12.68
CA ASN A 187 -8.56 2.26 12.80
C ASN A 187 -7.23 2.52 12.09
N GLU A 188 -7.02 3.74 11.61
CA GLU A 188 -5.78 4.12 10.91
C GLU A 188 -4.54 3.99 11.82
N GLU A 189 -4.71 4.30 13.11
CA GLU A 189 -3.66 4.26 14.13
C GLU A 189 -3.30 2.84 14.61
N ASP A 190 -4.07 1.80 14.24
CA ASP A 190 -3.77 0.43 14.66
C ASP A 190 -2.40 0.00 14.12
N THR A 191 -1.55 -0.54 15.00
CA THR A 191 -0.14 -0.86 14.71
C THR A 191 0.11 -2.34 14.41
N TRP A 192 -0.84 -3.22 14.73
CA TRP A 192 -0.67 -4.67 14.57
C TRP A 192 -0.20 -5.14 13.19
N PRO A 193 -0.59 -4.54 12.05
CA PRO A 193 -0.08 -4.99 10.75
C PRO A 193 1.40 -4.73 10.57
N GLU A 194 1.90 -3.57 11.04
CA GLU A 194 3.33 -3.26 10.96
C GLU A 194 4.14 -4.22 11.81
N ILE A 195 3.61 -4.58 12.99
CA ILE A 195 4.23 -5.58 13.87
C ILE A 195 4.32 -6.93 13.18
N LEU A 196 3.25 -7.38 12.51
CA LEU A 196 3.26 -8.66 11.79
C LEU A 196 4.15 -8.63 10.55
N CYS A 197 4.05 -7.60 9.72
CA CYS A 197 4.86 -7.46 8.51
C CYS A 197 6.35 -7.43 8.84
N GLU A 198 6.73 -6.71 9.91
CA GLU A 198 8.12 -6.67 10.35
C GLU A 198 8.55 -8.00 10.99
N SER A 199 7.65 -8.71 11.69
CA SER A 199 7.93 -10.06 12.20
C SER A 199 8.23 -11.03 11.05
N ILE A 200 7.46 -10.95 9.97
CA ILE A 200 7.61 -11.79 8.77
C ILE A 200 8.92 -11.48 8.06
N ARG A 201 9.26 -10.19 7.91
CA ARG A 201 10.57 -9.76 7.41
C ARG A 201 11.71 -10.29 8.27
N LEU A 202 11.63 -10.15 9.59
CA LEU A 202 12.66 -10.65 10.49
C LEU A 202 12.79 -12.18 10.39
N LYS A 203 11.68 -12.91 10.31
CA LYS A 203 11.72 -14.36 10.12
C LYS A 203 12.34 -14.76 8.78
N TYR A 204 11.99 -14.07 7.71
CA TYR A 204 12.59 -14.27 6.39
C TYR A 204 14.11 -14.05 6.45
N LEU A 205 14.56 -12.95 7.04
CA LEU A 205 15.98 -12.62 7.16
C LEU A 205 16.74 -13.57 8.09
N TYR A 206 16.11 -14.10 9.12
CA TYR A 206 16.70 -15.14 9.97
C TYR A 206 17.05 -16.40 9.15
N LEU A 207 16.22 -16.73 8.15
CA LEU A 207 16.45 -17.91 7.29
C LEU A 207 17.40 -17.61 6.12
N ASP A 208 17.34 -16.41 5.55
CA ASP A 208 18.04 -16.04 4.30
C ASP A 208 19.37 -15.29 4.54
N ASN A 209 19.44 -14.44 5.57
CA ASN A 209 20.59 -13.58 5.83
C ASN A 209 20.76 -13.23 7.32
N GLN A 210 21.32 -14.17 8.08
CA GLN A 210 21.49 -14.06 9.53
C GLN A 210 22.29 -12.82 9.98
N LYS A 211 23.28 -12.38 9.18
CA LYS A 211 24.07 -11.18 9.48
C LYS A 211 23.19 -9.93 9.44
N LEU A 212 22.37 -9.78 8.42
CA LEU A 212 21.45 -8.65 8.30
C LEU A 212 20.36 -8.70 9.38
N TYR A 213 19.82 -9.89 9.67
CA TYR A 213 18.88 -10.11 10.77
C TYR A 213 19.43 -9.57 12.11
N ASN A 214 20.64 -9.99 12.50
CA ASN A 214 21.27 -9.54 13.74
C ASN A 214 21.51 -8.01 13.75
N ASN A 215 21.94 -7.45 12.62
CA ASN A 215 22.14 -6.00 12.49
C ASN A 215 20.83 -5.21 12.68
N LEU A 216 19.71 -5.71 12.13
CA LEU A 216 18.40 -5.08 12.29
C LEU A 216 17.89 -5.19 13.72
N LEU A 217 18.05 -6.35 14.38
CA LEU A 217 17.70 -6.50 15.79
C LEU A 217 18.43 -5.50 16.68
N ASN A 218 19.77 -5.41 16.54
CA ASN A 218 20.59 -4.47 17.29
C ASN A 218 20.14 -3.01 17.07
N LYS A 219 19.73 -2.65 15.85
CA LYS A 219 19.22 -1.30 15.54
C LYS A 219 17.89 -1.04 16.25
N LYS A 220 16.98 -2.03 16.28
CA LYS A 220 15.67 -1.92 16.93
C LYS A 220 15.78 -1.80 18.45
N GLU A 221 16.69 -2.56 19.06
CA GLU A 221 16.97 -2.46 20.50
C GLU A 221 17.45 -1.07 20.92
N LYS A 222 18.25 -0.43 20.06
CA LYS A 222 18.72 0.95 20.26
C LYS A 222 17.63 2.00 20.05
N ASN A 223 16.64 1.74 19.19
CA ASN A 223 15.57 2.69 18.87
C ASN A 223 14.18 2.16 19.25
N LYS A 224 13.90 2.04 20.55
CA LYS A 224 12.67 1.44 21.08
C LYS A 224 11.38 2.20 20.78
N LYS A 225 11.47 3.47 20.32
CA LYS A 225 10.30 4.31 19.99
C LYS A 225 9.81 4.10 18.55
N ASP A 226 10.62 3.49 17.69
CA ASP A 226 10.24 3.19 16.30
C ASP A 226 9.14 2.10 16.28
N ILE A 227 8.14 2.26 15.40
CA ILE A 227 7.02 1.33 15.27
C ILE A 227 7.52 -0.07 14.93
N TYR A 228 8.55 -0.15 14.09
CA TYR A 228 9.17 -1.42 13.71
C TYR A 228 9.96 -2.08 14.85
N SER A 229 10.26 -1.36 15.92
CA SER A 229 10.88 -1.92 17.13
C SER A 229 9.86 -2.52 18.09
N LEU A 230 8.57 -2.23 17.92
CA LEU A 230 7.50 -2.83 18.73
C LEU A 230 7.45 -4.36 18.58
N VAL A 231 7.94 -4.89 17.46
CA VAL A 231 8.07 -6.34 17.23
C VAL A 231 8.83 -7.07 18.34
N LEU A 232 9.79 -6.40 18.98
CA LEU A 232 10.58 -6.97 20.08
C LEU A 232 9.73 -7.27 21.33
N LYS A 233 8.53 -6.69 21.45
CA LYS A 233 7.57 -6.99 22.52
C LYS A 233 6.80 -8.30 22.28
N TYR A 234 6.92 -8.88 21.08
CA TYR A 234 6.16 -10.06 20.66
C TYR A 234 7.08 -11.21 20.22
N PRO A 235 8.02 -11.67 21.07
CA PRO A 235 9.04 -12.64 20.68
C PRO A 235 8.45 -13.99 20.22
N LEU A 236 7.26 -14.36 20.72
CA LEU A 236 6.60 -15.61 20.32
C LEU A 236 6.18 -15.61 18.85
N ILE A 237 5.95 -14.45 18.23
CA ILE A 237 5.64 -14.37 16.79
C ILE A 237 6.83 -14.89 15.98
N ILE A 238 8.08 -14.62 16.39
CA ILE A 238 9.26 -15.10 15.67
C ILE A 238 9.61 -16.53 16.07
N ASN A 239 9.53 -16.84 17.37
CA ASN A 239 9.92 -18.15 17.92
C ASN A 239 8.95 -19.27 17.52
N LYS A 240 7.65 -18.98 17.46
CA LYS A 240 6.57 -19.91 17.10
C LYS A 240 5.86 -19.48 15.81
N PHE A 241 6.63 -18.93 14.88
CA PHE A 241 6.13 -18.23 13.68
C PHE A 241 5.08 -18.99 12.89
N HIS A 242 5.35 -20.24 12.51
CA HIS A 242 4.44 -21.00 11.68
C HIS A 242 3.07 -21.20 12.35
N PHE A 243 3.06 -21.57 13.63
CA PHE A 243 1.84 -21.76 14.41
C PHE A 243 1.10 -20.44 14.61
N PHE A 244 1.81 -19.38 15.03
CA PHE A 244 1.20 -18.08 15.29
C PHE A 244 0.55 -17.51 14.02
N ILE A 245 1.28 -17.46 12.90
CA ILE A 245 0.80 -16.87 11.64
C ILE A 245 -0.37 -17.67 11.08
N THR A 246 -0.30 -19.00 11.11
CA THR A 246 -1.38 -19.85 10.60
C THR A 246 -2.65 -19.69 11.42
N ASP A 247 -2.55 -19.75 12.75
CA ASP A 247 -3.70 -19.54 13.65
C ASP A 247 -4.29 -18.15 13.46
N PHE A 248 -3.45 -17.12 13.37
CA PHE A 248 -3.89 -15.74 13.22
C PHE A 248 -4.64 -15.53 11.89
N ILE A 249 -4.08 -16.02 10.78
CA ILE A 249 -4.73 -15.93 9.46
C ILE A 249 -6.07 -16.68 9.49
N ASN A 250 -6.10 -17.92 10.00
CA ASN A 250 -7.33 -18.70 10.06
C ASN A 250 -8.42 -18.02 10.90
N THR A 251 -8.03 -17.34 11.98
CA THR A 251 -8.95 -16.63 12.87
C THR A 251 -9.52 -15.37 12.24
N TYR A 252 -8.70 -14.61 11.50
CA TYR A 252 -9.03 -13.24 11.07
C TYR A 252 -9.10 -12.98 9.57
N LYS A 253 -8.92 -13.98 8.71
CA LYS A 253 -9.03 -13.82 7.26
C LYS A 253 -10.34 -13.12 6.86
N ASN A 254 -10.24 -12.08 6.04
CA ASN A 254 -11.36 -11.25 5.59
C ASN A 254 -12.14 -10.53 6.71
N LYS A 255 -11.55 -10.37 7.90
CA LYS A 255 -12.13 -9.60 9.01
C LYS A 255 -11.43 -8.26 9.19
N THR A 256 -12.08 -7.38 9.94
CA THR A 256 -11.53 -6.10 10.40
C THR A 256 -11.08 -6.22 11.85
N LEU A 257 -9.86 -5.78 12.16
CA LEU A 257 -9.16 -6.03 13.41
C LEU A 257 -8.56 -4.75 13.98
N SER A 258 -8.71 -4.54 15.29
CA SER A 258 -8.00 -3.49 16.04
C SER A 258 -6.88 -4.05 16.90
N ASP A 259 -6.00 -3.18 17.39
CA ASP A 259 -4.90 -3.57 18.28
C ASP A 259 -5.38 -4.29 19.55
N LYS A 260 -6.58 -3.97 20.05
CA LYS A 260 -7.18 -4.69 21.20
C LYS A 260 -7.36 -6.18 20.89
N TYR A 261 -7.90 -6.51 19.72
CA TYR A 261 -8.12 -7.91 19.34
C TYR A 261 -6.81 -8.63 19.06
N PHE A 262 -5.87 -7.97 18.38
CA PHE A 262 -4.52 -8.51 18.17
C PHE A 262 -3.83 -8.85 19.51
N ASN A 263 -3.85 -7.92 20.47
CA ASN A 263 -3.24 -8.14 21.78
C ASN A 263 -3.94 -9.24 22.58
N ASN A 264 -5.27 -9.36 22.49
CA ASN A 264 -5.99 -10.47 23.12
C ASN A 264 -5.60 -11.81 22.50
N PHE A 265 -5.55 -11.89 21.16
CA PHE A 265 -5.10 -13.10 20.46
C PHE A 265 -3.68 -13.48 20.89
N TYR A 266 -2.75 -12.52 20.93
CA TYR A 266 -1.37 -12.78 21.35
C TYR A 266 -1.30 -13.32 22.78
N LYS A 267 -2.05 -12.73 23.74
CA LYS A 267 -2.09 -13.20 25.14
C LYS A 267 -2.67 -14.61 25.26
N GLU A 268 -3.71 -14.92 24.50
CA GLU A 268 -4.29 -16.27 24.47
C GLU A 268 -3.30 -17.28 23.89
N PHE A 269 -2.62 -16.92 22.80
CA PHE A 269 -1.56 -17.73 22.20
C PHE A 269 -0.41 -17.97 23.18
N GLU A 270 0.09 -16.91 23.84
CA GLU A 270 1.16 -16.97 24.84
C GLU A 270 0.80 -17.89 26.00
N ARG A 271 -0.44 -17.81 26.51
CA ARG A 271 -0.91 -18.71 27.57
C ARG A 271 -0.94 -20.18 27.13
N ARG A 272 -1.26 -20.47 25.87
CA ARG A 272 -1.26 -21.86 25.36
C ARG A 272 0.14 -22.42 25.18
N GLU A 273 1.12 -21.59 24.78
CA GLU A 273 2.49 -22.05 24.55
C GLU A 273 3.34 -22.16 25.84
N ASN A 274 2.91 -21.51 26.93
CA ASN A 274 3.58 -21.55 28.23
C ASN A 274 3.00 -22.62 29.20
N ASN A 275 1.91 -23.30 28.82
CA ASN A 275 1.28 -24.38 29.57
C ASN A 275 1.54 -25.73 28.90
#